data_AF-A0A7C4V4R1-F1
#
_entry.id   AF-A0A7C4V4R1-F1
#
_cell.length_a   1.000
_cell.length_b   1.000
_cell.length_c   1.000
_cell.angle_alpha   90.00
_cell.angle_beta   90.00
_cell.angle_gamma   90.00
#
_symmetry.space_group_name_H-M   'P 1'
#
loop_
_entity.id
_entity.type
_entity.pdbx_description
1 polymer ?
#
loop_
_entity_poly.entity_id
_entity_poly.type
_entity_poly.pdbx_seq_one_letter_code
_entity_poly.pdbx_strand_id
1 'polypeptide(L)'
;MWEVGCGRWERLSRPEKRLHSTPIPTPATPRRKHHMNGKEKRFYSEAFKRQVVREYEQGAGAAELKRKYDIRGHSTLQRWVARYGRESYREGAVYLQTAADRERARRLEEQLTALQKAVAELTLENRMLRSVLEARGLDPKKELSLRSSGPTKPTASPSRKPAPGSE
;
A
#
# COMPACT_ATOMS: atom_id res chain seq x y z
N MET A 1 125.65 -0.39 14.02
CA MET A 1 125.66 -0.15 12.55
C MET A 1 124.22 -0.36 12.09
N TRP A 2 123.52 0.77 11.89
CA TRP A 2 122.26 1.06 11.14
C TRP A 2 121.12 0.02 11.13
N GLU A 3 119.92 0.39 11.62
CA GLU A 3 118.69 0.69 10.83
C GLU A 3 118.09 -0.57 10.18
N VAL A 4 116.80 -0.85 10.05
CA VAL A 4 115.50 -0.13 9.94
C VAL A 4 114.46 -1.27 10.14
N GLY A 5 113.23 -1.14 10.61
CA GLY A 5 112.25 -0.07 10.58
C GLY A 5 110.87 -0.75 10.76
N CYS A 6 110.05 -0.23 11.67
CA CYS A 6 108.66 -0.64 11.84
C CYS A 6 107.82 -0.26 10.62
N GLY A 7 106.89 -1.12 10.21
CA GLY A 7 105.98 -0.84 9.10
C GLY A 7 104.65 -1.58 9.22
N ARG A 8 103.75 -0.99 10.01
CA ARG A 8 102.32 -1.29 10.16
C ARG A 8 101.64 -1.33 8.78
N TRP A 9 101.04 -2.47 8.42
CA TRP A 9 100.10 -2.55 7.30
C TRP A 9 98.69 -2.63 7.86
N GLU A 10 97.95 -1.53 7.75
CA GLU A 10 96.51 -1.52 7.95
C GLU A 10 95.82 -1.12 6.65
N ARG A 11 94.74 -1.85 6.36
CA ARG A 11 93.52 -1.43 5.65
C ARG A 11 93.57 -1.46 4.12
N LEU A 12 92.79 -2.38 3.54
CA LEU A 12 91.64 -2.12 2.64
C LEU A 12 90.81 -3.43 2.56
N SER A 13 89.75 -3.57 3.37
CA SER A 13 88.35 -3.36 2.96
C SER A 13 87.80 -4.36 1.93
N ARG A 14 87.12 -5.41 2.41
CA ARG A 14 85.79 -5.91 1.95
C ARG A 14 85.43 -7.20 2.69
N PRO A 15 84.58 -7.18 3.74
CA PRO A 15 83.89 -8.40 4.17
C PRO A 15 82.76 -8.72 3.19
N GLU A 16 82.76 -9.96 2.72
CA GLU A 16 81.74 -10.59 1.90
C GLU A 16 80.33 -10.44 2.50
N LYS A 17 79.39 -10.36 1.57
CA LYS A 17 77.97 -10.11 1.76
C LYS A 17 77.41 -11.21 2.66
N ARG A 18 77.07 -10.85 3.90
CA ARG A 18 76.30 -11.68 4.82
C ARG A 18 74.96 -11.98 4.16
N LEU A 19 74.82 -13.16 3.58
CA LEU A 19 73.55 -13.68 3.11
C LEU A 19 72.61 -13.77 4.31
N HIS A 20 71.75 -12.78 4.46
CA HIS A 20 70.60 -12.82 5.35
C HIS A 20 69.76 -14.02 4.90
N SER A 21 69.82 -15.11 5.66
CA SER A 21 68.93 -16.26 5.52
C SER A 21 67.49 -15.76 5.74
N THR A 22 66.73 -15.61 4.66
CA THR A 22 65.28 -15.51 4.77
C THR A 22 64.76 -16.89 5.17
N PRO A 23 64.03 -17.04 6.29
CA PRO A 23 63.50 -18.34 6.66
C PRO A 23 62.51 -18.83 5.59
N ILE A 24 62.68 -20.10 5.23
CA ILE A 24 61.84 -20.88 4.32
C ILE A 24 60.37 -20.81 4.79
N PRO A 25 59.40 -20.51 3.92
CA PRO A 25 57.99 -20.52 4.31
C PRO A 25 57.55 -21.96 4.62
N THR A 26 57.22 -22.23 5.88
CA THR A 26 56.71 -23.52 6.36
C THR A 26 55.34 -23.84 5.74
N PRO A 27 55.07 -25.08 5.30
CA PRO A 27 53.75 -25.48 4.84
C PRO A 27 52.80 -25.76 6.02
N ALA A 28 51.51 -25.52 5.78
CA ALA A 28 50.35 -25.84 6.62
C ALA A 28 49.94 -24.81 7.69
N THR A 29 49.51 -23.62 7.25
CA THR A 29 48.38 -22.97 7.92
C THR A 29 47.10 -23.75 7.56
N PRO A 30 46.28 -24.20 8.51
CA PRO A 30 45.01 -24.84 8.16
C PRO A 30 44.17 -23.80 7.40
N ARG A 31 43.82 -24.13 6.15
CA ARG A 31 42.84 -23.39 5.35
C ARG A 31 41.66 -23.06 6.26
N ARG A 32 41.39 -21.77 6.49
CA ARG A 32 40.17 -21.31 7.17
C ARG A 32 39.01 -22.05 6.52
N LYS A 33 38.38 -22.96 7.27
CA LYS A 33 37.11 -23.54 6.84
C LYS A 33 36.15 -22.36 6.74
N HIS A 34 35.80 -21.98 5.52
CA HIS A 34 34.60 -21.19 5.30
C HIS A 34 33.46 -22.05 5.84
N HIS A 35 33.05 -21.78 7.07
CA HIS A 35 31.83 -22.32 7.61
C HIS A 35 30.75 -21.71 6.74
N MET A 36 30.23 -22.53 5.83
CA MET A 36 28.98 -22.28 5.14
C MET A 36 27.92 -22.25 6.24
N ASN A 37 27.77 -21.10 6.89
CA ASN A 37 26.66 -20.81 7.77
C ASN A 37 25.44 -20.59 6.86
N GLY A 38 24.99 -21.67 6.23
CA GLY A 38 23.69 -21.76 5.59
C GLY A 38 22.65 -21.73 6.70
N LYS A 39 22.38 -20.54 7.25
CA LYS A 39 21.20 -20.32 8.08
C LYS A 39 20.02 -20.61 7.16
N GLU A 40 19.40 -21.77 7.36
CA GLU A 40 18.21 -22.18 6.64
C GLU A 40 17.19 -21.04 6.68
N LYS A 41 16.88 -20.50 5.50
CA LYS A 41 16.06 -19.30 5.38
C LYS A 41 14.60 -19.69 5.58
N ARG A 42 14.10 -19.58 6.81
CA ARG A 42 12.68 -19.79 7.09
C ARG A 42 11.84 -18.76 6.34
N PHE A 43 10.93 -19.25 5.50
CA PHE A 43 9.94 -18.42 4.82
C PHE A 43 8.67 -18.39 5.65
N TYR A 44 8.26 -17.18 6.03
CA TYR A 44 6.98 -16.95 6.69
C TYR A 44 5.98 -16.47 5.65
N SER A 45 4.78 -17.07 5.63
CA SER A 45 3.68 -16.61 4.78
C SER A 45 3.24 -15.20 5.17
N GLU A 46 2.65 -14.47 4.24
CA GLU A 46 2.23 -13.09 4.51
C GLU A 46 1.08 -13.02 5.54
N ALA A 47 0.11 -13.93 5.44
CA ALA A 47 -0.99 -14.03 6.40
C ALA A 47 -0.47 -14.23 7.83
N PHE A 48 0.55 -15.07 8.01
CA PHE A 48 1.17 -15.29 9.31
C PHE A 48 1.86 -14.02 9.84
N LYS A 49 2.61 -13.30 8.99
CA LYS A 49 3.24 -12.03 9.39
C LYS A 49 2.20 -11.01 9.84
N ARG A 50 1.09 -10.90 9.11
CA ARG A 50 -0.02 -9.99 9.46
C ARG A 50 -0.70 -10.41 10.76
N GLN A 51 -0.92 -11.70 10.99
CA GLN A 51 -1.47 -12.23 12.24
C GLN A 51 -0.62 -11.84 13.46
N VAL A 52 0.70 -12.07 13.39
CA VAL A 52 1.62 -11.77 14.48
C VAL A 52 1.68 -10.26 14.77
N VAL A 53 1.60 -9.42 13.73
CA VAL A 53 1.58 -7.95 13.89
C VAL A 53 0.27 -7.48 14.54
N ARG A 54 -0.88 -8.09 14.22
CA ARG A 54 -2.15 -7.78 14.90
C ARG A 54 -2.10 -8.09 16.40
N GLU A 55 -1.56 -9.23 16.79
CA GLU A 55 -1.38 -9.56 18.21
C GLU A 55 -0.40 -8.60 18.90
N TYR A 56 0.63 -8.13 18.20
CA TYR A 56 1.56 -7.13 18.72
C TYR A 56 0.86 -5.78 18.98
N GLU A 57 -0.03 -5.35 18.08
CA GLU A 57 -0.80 -4.10 18.23
C GLU A 57 -1.86 -4.17 19.32
N GLN A 58 -2.36 -5.37 19.63
CA GLN A 58 -3.26 -5.63 20.76
C GLN A 58 -2.56 -5.54 22.12
N GLY A 59 -1.24 -5.28 22.15
CA GLY A 59 -0.45 -5.09 23.37
C GLY A 59 0.39 -6.29 23.76
N ALA A 60 0.47 -7.34 22.94
CA ALA A 60 1.34 -8.47 23.24
C ALA A 60 2.83 -8.09 23.11
N GLY A 61 3.64 -8.53 24.08
CA GLY A 61 5.07 -8.21 24.11
C GLY A 61 5.85 -8.86 22.96
N ALA A 62 6.76 -8.11 22.33
CA ALA A 62 7.60 -8.63 21.23
C ALA A 62 8.37 -9.91 21.59
N ALA A 63 8.83 -10.02 22.84
CA ALA A 63 9.57 -11.19 23.33
C ALA A 63 8.66 -12.42 23.49
N GLU A 64 7.43 -12.20 23.95
CA GLU A 64 6.42 -13.24 24.14
C GLU A 64 5.98 -13.83 22.80
N LEU A 65 5.64 -12.97 21.82
CA LEU A 65 5.26 -13.41 20.48
C LEU A 65 6.37 -14.20 19.79
N LYS A 66 7.64 -13.80 19.96
CA LYS A 66 8.77 -14.55 19.41
C LYS A 66 8.91 -15.94 20.02
N ARG A 67 8.62 -16.10 21.31
CA ARG A 67 8.63 -17.41 21.99
C ARG A 67 7.44 -18.27 21.56
N LYS A 68 6.23 -17.69 21.53
CA LYS A 68 4.99 -18.34 21.11
C LYS A 68 5.07 -18.90 19.69
N TYR A 69 5.72 -18.16 18.79
CA TYR A 69 5.77 -18.46 17.35
C TYR A 69 7.14 -18.92 16.83
N ASP A 70 8.11 -19.22 17.72
CA ASP A 70 9.48 -19.63 17.39
C ASP A 70 10.16 -18.73 16.32
N ILE A 71 10.03 -17.41 16.47
CA ILE A 71 10.59 -16.44 15.51
C ILE A 71 12.06 -16.20 15.86
N ARG A 72 12.96 -16.86 15.12
CA ARG A 72 14.42 -16.92 15.38
C ARG A 72 15.20 -15.63 15.11
N GLY A 73 14.56 -14.53 14.73
CA GLY A 73 15.23 -13.27 14.42
C GLY A 73 14.98 -12.17 15.45
N HIS A 74 16.06 -11.52 15.92
CA HIS A 74 15.98 -10.43 16.88
C HIS A 74 15.15 -9.25 16.37
N SER A 75 15.36 -8.86 15.11
CA SER A 75 14.69 -7.72 14.45
C SER A 75 13.55 -8.11 13.51
N THR A 76 13.27 -9.41 13.33
CA THR A 76 12.27 -9.89 12.35
C THR A 76 10.87 -9.36 12.65
N LEU A 77 10.47 -9.42 13.92
CA LEU A 77 9.16 -8.91 14.35
C LEU A 77 9.07 -7.39 14.16
N GLN A 78 10.10 -6.64 14.57
CA GLN A 78 10.15 -5.18 14.39
C GLN A 78 10.08 -4.78 12.90
N ARG A 79 10.71 -5.56 12.01
CA ARG A 79 10.61 -5.36 10.56
C ARG A 79 9.20 -5.64 10.03
N TRP A 80 8.50 -6.63 10.59
CA TRP A 80 7.10 -6.90 10.24
C TRP A 80 6.18 -5.80 10.75
N VAL A 81 6.36 -5.33 11.98
CA VAL A 81 5.60 -4.21 12.55
C VAL A 81 5.84 -2.93 11.74
N ALA A 82 7.08 -2.62 11.36
CA ALA A 82 7.36 -1.46 10.51
C ALA A 82 6.70 -1.54 9.13
N ARG A 83 6.54 -2.75 8.58
CA ARG A 83 5.98 -2.99 7.24
C ARG A 83 4.45 -3.12 7.23
N TYR A 84 3.89 -3.81 8.22
CA TYR A 84 2.47 -4.19 8.28
C TYR A 84 1.71 -3.48 9.41
N GLY A 85 2.40 -2.93 10.41
CA GLY A 85 1.79 -2.29 11.58
C GLY A 85 1.28 -0.86 11.35
N ARG A 86 1.26 -0.43 10.08
CA ARG A 86 0.55 0.78 9.65
C ARG A 86 -0.66 0.46 8.79
N GLU A 87 -0.91 -0.81 8.47
CA GLU A 87 -2.10 -1.22 7.71
C GLU A 87 -3.36 -1.05 8.56
N SER A 88 -3.32 -1.47 9.82
CA SER A 88 -4.38 -1.27 10.81
C SER A 88 -4.61 0.21 11.16
N TYR A 89 -3.56 1.06 11.16
CA TYR A 89 -3.72 2.52 11.25
C TYR A 89 -4.30 3.14 9.96
N ARG A 90 -4.22 2.43 8.82
CA ARG A 90 -4.79 2.85 7.52
C ARG A 90 -6.17 2.28 7.24
N GLU A 91 -6.60 1.23 7.92
CA GLU A 91 -8.00 0.77 7.92
C GLU A 91 -8.92 1.86 8.48
N GLY A 92 -8.39 2.69 9.39
CA GLY A 92 -8.93 4.01 9.71
C GLY A 92 -8.22 5.09 8.90
N ALA A 93 -8.30 5.07 7.57
CA ALA A 93 -7.89 6.21 6.76
C ALA A 93 -8.74 7.40 7.22
N VAL A 94 -8.17 8.21 8.12
CA VAL A 94 -8.73 9.50 8.52
C VAL A 94 -8.70 10.33 7.26
N TYR A 95 -9.82 10.35 6.52
CA TYR A 95 -10.04 11.31 5.47
C TYR A 95 -9.79 12.67 6.12
N LEU A 96 -8.73 13.36 5.70
CA LEU A 96 -8.48 14.75 6.07
C LEU A 96 -9.64 15.54 5.46
N GLN A 97 -10.73 15.65 6.20
CA GLN A 97 -11.97 16.24 5.74
C GLN A 97 -11.71 17.73 5.55
N THR A 98 -11.40 18.10 4.31
CA THR A 98 -11.10 19.49 3.96
C THR A 98 -12.35 20.32 4.21
N ALA A 99 -12.20 21.65 4.33
CA ALA A 99 -13.36 22.53 4.50
C ALA A 99 -14.38 22.36 3.35
N ALA A 100 -13.91 22.11 2.14
CA ALA A 100 -14.73 21.81 0.97
C ALA A 100 -15.50 20.49 1.09
N ASP A 101 -14.90 19.45 1.68
CA ASP A 101 -15.58 18.16 1.89
C ASP A 101 -16.73 18.29 2.90
N ARG A 102 -16.55 19.12 3.94
CA ARG A 102 -17.60 19.41 4.92
C ARG A 102 -18.75 20.20 4.31
N GLU A 103 -18.46 21.17 3.45
CA GLU A 103 -19.48 21.94 2.74
C GLU A 103 -20.28 21.06 1.76
N ARG A 104 -19.60 20.16 1.04
CA ARG A 104 -20.26 19.16 0.18
C ARG A 104 -21.18 18.24 0.99
N ALA A 105 -20.73 17.77 2.15
CA ALA A 105 -21.56 16.93 3.02
C ALA A 105 -22.83 17.67 3.47
N ARG A 106 -22.70 18.92 3.93
CA ARG A 106 -23.86 19.75 4.31
C ARG A 106 -24.84 19.95 3.17
N ARG A 107 -24.35 20.29 1.98
CA ARG A 107 -25.22 20.47 0.80
C ARG A 107 -25.97 19.19 0.43
N LEU A 108 -25.30 18.04 0.53
CA LEU A 108 -25.93 16.74 0.27
C LEU A 108 -26.98 16.41 1.32
N GLU A 109 -26.73 16.70 2.60
CA GLU A 109 -27.71 16.52 3.68
C GLU A 109 -28.93 17.44 3.49
N GLU A 110 -28.73 18.70 3.14
CA GLU A 110 -29.81 19.64 2.81
C GLU A 110 -30.67 19.13 1.65
N GLN A 111 -30.04 18.65 0.57
CA GLN A 111 -30.75 18.04 -0.56
C GLN A 111 -31.54 16.80 -0.14
N LEU A 112 -30.96 15.93 0.68
CA LEU A 112 -31.66 14.75 1.19
C LEU A 112 -32.90 15.13 1.99
N THR A 113 -32.79 16.10 2.90
CA THR A 113 -33.94 16.54 3.70
C THR A 113 -35.03 17.19 2.85
N ALA A 114 -34.65 18.00 1.84
CA ALA A 114 -35.59 18.61 0.91
C ALA A 114 -36.33 17.55 0.08
N LEU A 115 -35.61 16.56 -0.45
CA LEU A 115 -36.18 15.46 -1.21
C LEU A 115 -37.08 14.58 -0.33
N GLN A 116 -36.68 14.28 0.90
CA GLN A 116 -37.51 13.52 1.84
C GLN A 116 -38.83 14.22 2.15
N LYS A 117 -38.80 15.55 2.36
CA LYS A 117 -40.01 16.35 2.56
C LYS A 117 -40.94 16.29 1.34
N ALA A 118 -40.40 16.50 0.14
CA ALA A 118 -41.18 16.43 -1.09
C ALA A 118 -41.79 15.03 -1.31
N VAL A 119 -41.03 13.96 -1.04
CA VAL A 119 -41.55 12.59 -1.12
C VAL A 119 -42.66 12.37 -0.10
N ALA A 120 -42.52 12.87 1.13
CA ALA A 120 -43.56 12.75 2.15
C ALA A 120 -44.85 13.48 1.73
N GLU A 121 -44.73 14.71 1.25
CA GLU A 121 -45.85 15.53 0.75
C GLU A 121 -46.56 14.83 -0.42
N LEU A 122 -45.82 14.44 -1.46
CA LEU A 122 -46.38 13.71 -2.60
C LEU A 122 -46.99 12.37 -2.19
N THR A 123 -46.43 11.68 -1.19
CA THR A 123 -46.99 10.41 -0.69
C THR A 123 -48.32 10.64 0.02
N LEU A 124 -48.44 11.71 0.82
CA LEU A 124 -49.69 12.09 1.45
C LEU A 124 -50.73 12.49 0.41
N GLU A 125 -50.38 13.34 -0.54
CA GLU A 125 -51.27 13.73 -1.64
C GLU A 125 -51.76 12.51 -2.43
N ASN A 126 -50.85 11.61 -2.83
CA ASN A 126 -51.21 10.37 -3.52
C ASN A 126 -52.17 9.50 -2.68
N ARG A 127 -51.93 9.39 -1.38
CA ARG A 127 -52.81 8.64 -0.47
C ARG A 127 -54.20 9.26 -0.41
N MET A 128 -54.29 10.58 -0.27
CA MET A 128 -55.54 11.32 -0.26
C MET A 128 -56.30 11.16 -1.58
N LEU A 129 -55.63 11.37 -2.71
CA LEU A 129 -56.22 11.19 -4.04
C LEU A 129 -56.74 9.77 -4.24
N ARG A 130 -55.95 8.75 -3.86
CA ARG A 130 -56.40 7.36 -3.89
C ARG A 130 -57.66 7.16 -3.04
N SER A 131 -57.69 7.66 -1.81
CA SER A 131 -58.87 7.52 -0.95
C SER A 131 -60.13 8.15 -1.54
N VAL A 132 -59.99 9.28 -2.24
CA VAL A 132 -61.09 9.96 -2.92
C VAL A 132 -61.57 9.18 -4.14
N LEU A 133 -60.66 8.56 -4.90
CA LEU A 133 -60.99 7.72 -6.04
C LEU A 133 -61.71 6.44 -5.61
N GLU A 134 -61.21 5.78 -4.55
CA GLU A 134 -61.85 4.61 -3.93
C GLU A 134 -63.27 4.94 -3.45
N ALA A 135 -63.47 6.08 -2.78
CA ALA A 135 -64.80 6.54 -2.35
C ALA A 135 -65.78 6.81 -3.51
N ARG A 136 -65.25 7.05 -4.72
CA ARG A 136 -66.01 7.21 -5.97
C ARG A 136 -66.14 5.92 -6.78
N GLY A 137 -65.58 4.80 -6.28
CA GLY A 137 -65.56 3.52 -6.98
C GLY A 137 -64.67 3.47 -8.21
N LEU A 138 -63.70 4.40 -8.32
CA LEU A 138 -62.76 4.48 -9.44
C LEU A 138 -61.43 3.85 -9.04
N ASP A 139 -61.02 2.80 -9.74
CA ASP A 139 -59.70 2.18 -9.57
C ASP A 139 -58.62 2.96 -10.36
N PRO A 140 -57.68 3.68 -9.69
CA PRO A 140 -56.68 4.51 -10.38
C PRO A 140 -55.80 3.72 -11.35
N LYS A 141 -55.57 2.43 -11.10
CA LYS A 141 -54.74 1.57 -11.95
C LYS A 141 -55.42 1.19 -13.28
N LYS A 142 -56.75 1.09 -13.30
CA LYS A 142 -57.52 0.70 -14.50
C LYS A 142 -57.72 1.89 -15.44
N GLU A 143 -57.96 3.07 -14.87
CA GLU A 143 -58.14 4.32 -15.61
C GLU A 143 -56.86 4.80 -16.31
N LEU A 144 -55.69 4.65 -15.66
CA LEU A 144 -54.42 5.05 -16.27
C LEU A 144 -54.04 4.19 -17.49
N SER A 145 -54.41 2.90 -17.49
CA SER A 145 -54.17 2.00 -18.63
C SER A 145 -55.10 2.24 -19.81
N LEU A 146 -56.32 2.74 -19.58
CA LEU A 146 -57.27 3.06 -20.64
C LEU A 146 -56.91 4.34 -21.40
N ARG A 147 -56.20 5.27 -20.74
CA ARG A 147 -55.84 6.58 -21.32
C ARG A 147 -54.50 6.61 -22.06
N SER A 148 -53.64 5.61 -21.87
CA SER A 148 -52.38 5.47 -22.63
C SER A 148 -52.58 4.88 -24.04
N SER A 149 -53.76 4.34 -24.35
CA SER A 149 -54.18 3.98 -25.71
C SER A 149 -54.93 5.12 -26.39
N GLY A 150 -54.22 6.18 -26.79
CA GLY A 150 -54.67 7.17 -27.76
C GLY A 150 -53.95 6.97 -29.10
N PRO A 151 -54.57 7.29 -30.26
CA PRO A 151 -54.16 6.75 -31.56
C PRO A 151 -52.79 7.25 -32.02
N THR A 152 -51.97 6.31 -32.47
CA THR A 152 -50.78 6.58 -33.27
C THR A 152 -51.19 7.11 -34.64
N LYS A 153 -50.72 8.30 -35.00
CA LYS A 153 -50.62 8.69 -36.41
C LYS A 153 -49.29 9.41 -36.62
N PRO A 154 -48.30 8.80 -37.30
CA PRO A 154 -47.17 9.55 -37.82
C PRO A 154 -47.66 10.28 -39.07
N THR A 155 -48.07 11.54 -38.93
CA THR A 155 -48.21 12.42 -40.08
C THR A 155 -46.81 12.86 -40.49
N ALA A 156 -46.29 12.25 -41.54
CA ALA A 156 -45.08 12.66 -42.20
C ALA A 156 -45.15 14.16 -42.55
N SER A 157 -44.23 14.96 -42.00
CA SER A 157 -43.98 16.32 -42.50
C SER A 157 -43.19 16.23 -43.81
N PRO A 158 -43.61 16.93 -44.87
CA PRO A 158 -42.90 16.92 -46.13
C PRO A 158 -41.61 17.73 -46.00
N SER A 159 -40.51 17.06 -46.35
CA SER A 159 -39.16 17.60 -46.50
C SER A 159 -39.15 18.87 -47.36
N ARG A 160 -38.83 20.02 -46.75
CA ARG A 160 -38.38 21.22 -47.50
C ARG A 160 -36.87 21.11 -47.68
N LYS A 161 -36.44 20.81 -48.91
CA LYS A 161 -35.06 21.05 -49.34
C LYS A 161 -34.80 22.57 -49.33
N PRO A 162 -33.66 23.06 -48.82
CA PRO A 162 -33.24 24.44 -49.07
C PRO A 162 -32.78 24.58 -50.53
N ALA A 163 -33.23 25.64 -51.20
CA ALA A 163 -32.80 26.00 -52.54
C ALA A 163 -31.34 26.50 -52.53
N PRO A 164 -30.52 26.18 -53.55
CA PRO A 164 -29.20 26.78 -53.72
C PRO A 164 -29.30 28.20 -54.27
N GLY A 165 -28.42 29.08 -53.81
CA GLY A 165 -28.42 30.51 -54.10
C GLY A 165 -28.16 30.91 -55.56
N SER A 166 -28.51 32.16 -55.83
CA SER A 166 -28.16 33.04 -56.97
C SER A 166 -28.85 34.38 -56.64
N GLU A 167 -28.27 35.57 -56.71
CA GLU A 167 -26.99 36.14 -57.14
C GLU A 167 -26.70 37.37 -56.23
#